data_AF-A0A7C9M514-F1
#
_entry.id   AF-A0A7C9M514-F1
#
_cell.length_a   1.000
_cell.length_b   1.000
_cell.length_c   1.000
_cell.angle_alpha   90.00
_cell.angle_beta   90.00
_cell.angle_gamma   90.00
#
_symmetry.space_group_name_H-M   'P 1'
#
loop_
_entity.id
_entity.type
_entity.pdbx_description
1 polymer ?
#
loop_
_entity_poly.entity_id
_entity_poly.type
_entity_poly.pdbx_seq_one_letter_code
_entity_poly.pdbx_strand_id
1 'polypeptide(L)'
;MTRARRWLLAFAAVALLLALVAWWASRPQRVASMVTSQLGSALGLEITARGSSEYWLAGGPRLVLRDVEARAPGAARPMLRAASVDVSVPWSTVRSRGADLAIKRIELDAPVLDVPMLQAWLASRPESEQKTPTLSDGLRVRDGRVLGAGWSVDALALDVPRVMPDKAVEANVSGRYVASDTRVPFALALTMTKPANDAGLGAHGTVTLEQPGRRMPATLRVSGPLHVDDHGMQIAPLRASIAARYTQKDVDLPFAFALNGPLRMESGAVSLSPAGIALRGKGLVPNLDGRAAFAYTDKAMLHLAGTLATWPDAWPALPPPIGQSTSPLPVILDYAGPFDFSSVARLQLARDDTRFDARFALPAVLAWIDAPPTSPLPPLSGRLTTPTLDIDGVILEGVDVRLHDATLDTAAP
;
A
#
# COMPACT_ATOMS: atom_id res chain seq x y z
N MET A 1 9.79 -7.30 8.25
CA MET A 1 8.50 -7.55 7.55
C MET A 1 8.08 -6.36 6.69
N THR A 2 7.83 -6.66 5.42
CA THR A 2 7.45 -5.81 4.28
C THR A 2 6.44 -4.72 4.48
N ARG A 3 6.70 -3.42 4.22
CA ARG A 3 5.62 -2.42 4.22
C ARG A 3 4.52 -2.69 3.17
N ALA A 4 4.87 -3.27 2.00
CA ALA A 4 3.93 -3.64 0.94
C ALA A 4 3.04 -4.86 1.27
N ARG A 5 3.59 -5.84 2.00
CA ARG A 5 2.83 -7.02 2.48
C ARG A 5 1.69 -6.60 3.41
N ARG A 6 1.82 -5.47 4.15
CA ARG A 6 0.83 -4.95 5.11
C ARG A 6 -0.50 -4.54 4.47
N TRP A 7 -0.47 -3.99 3.25
CA TRP A 7 -1.67 -3.51 2.54
C TRP A 7 -2.50 -4.64 1.92
N LEU A 8 -1.84 -5.64 1.31
CA LEU A 8 -2.50 -6.87 0.87
C LEU A 8 -3.09 -7.67 2.03
N LEU A 9 -2.42 -7.66 3.18
CA LEU A 9 -2.88 -8.40 4.36
C LEU A 9 -4.12 -7.76 4.99
N ALA A 10 -4.28 -6.44 4.92
CA ALA A 10 -5.52 -5.77 5.33
C ALA A 10 -6.70 -6.14 4.41
N PHE A 11 -6.44 -6.29 3.11
CA PHE A 11 -7.45 -6.74 2.14
C PHE A 11 -7.77 -8.23 2.30
N ALA A 12 -6.76 -9.08 2.48
CA ALA A 12 -6.90 -10.50 2.77
C ALA A 12 -7.56 -10.74 4.13
N ALA A 13 -7.32 -9.88 5.12
CA ALA A 13 -7.98 -9.87 6.41
C ALA A 13 -9.50 -9.64 6.32
N VAL A 14 -9.90 -8.64 5.53
CA VAL A 14 -11.31 -8.34 5.26
C VAL A 14 -11.95 -9.46 4.44
N ALA A 15 -11.25 -9.95 3.41
CA ALA A 15 -11.68 -11.10 2.61
C ALA A 15 -11.78 -12.38 3.45
N LEU A 16 -10.91 -12.55 4.45
CA LEU A 16 -10.95 -13.68 5.36
C LEU A 16 -12.06 -13.52 6.38
N LEU A 17 -12.31 -12.33 6.93
CA LEU A 17 -13.48 -12.05 7.74
C LEU A 17 -14.77 -12.39 7.00
N LEU A 18 -14.84 -12.02 5.71
CA LEU A 18 -15.91 -12.38 4.79
C LEU A 18 -16.01 -13.89 4.55
N ALA A 19 -14.87 -14.57 4.33
CA ALA A 19 -14.80 -16.01 4.13
C ALA A 19 -15.13 -16.81 5.41
N LEU A 20 -14.75 -16.31 6.59
CA LEU A 20 -15.02 -16.93 7.89
C LEU A 20 -16.53 -16.94 8.18
N VAL A 21 -17.19 -15.83 7.89
CA VAL A 21 -18.63 -15.67 8.08
C VAL A 21 -19.42 -16.44 7.01
N ALA A 22 -18.93 -16.47 5.76
CA ALA A 22 -19.48 -17.29 4.68
C ALA A 22 -19.38 -18.79 4.95
N TRP A 23 -18.23 -19.22 5.46
CA TRP A 23 -17.95 -20.61 5.76
C TRP A 23 -18.75 -21.09 6.99
N TRP A 24 -18.98 -20.21 7.98
CA TRP A 24 -19.84 -20.50 9.13
C TRP A 24 -21.29 -20.84 8.74
N ALA A 25 -21.80 -20.21 7.68
CA ALA A 25 -23.15 -20.45 7.19
C ALA A 25 -23.30 -21.80 6.43
N SER A 26 -22.19 -22.50 6.12
CA SER A 26 -22.16 -23.67 5.23
C SER A 26 -22.35 -25.03 5.91
N ARG A 27 -22.61 -25.10 7.24
CA ARG A 27 -22.91 -26.38 7.92
C ARG A 27 -24.05 -26.27 8.94
N PRO A 28 -25.12 -27.08 8.83
CA PRO A 28 -26.24 -27.05 9.76
C PRO A 28 -25.98 -28.00 10.95
N GLN A 29 -26.08 -27.49 12.19
CA GLN A 29 -26.93 -28.03 13.27
C GLN A 29 -26.66 -27.40 14.66
N ARG A 30 -27.74 -26.81 15.21
CA ARG A 30 -28.10 -26.61 16.63
C ARG A 30 -27.31 -25.60 17.49
N VAL A 31 -27.95 -24.43 17.62
CA VAL A 31 -28.23 -23.63 18.83
C VAL A 31 -27.08 -23.43 19.84
N ALA A 32 -26.57 -22.20 19.81
CA ALA A 32 -25.91 -21.37 20.84
C ALA A 32 -24.81 -21.94 21.77
N SER A 33 -24.80 -23.22 22.16
CA SER A 33 -23.76 -23.83 23.00
C SER A 33 -22.88 -24.85 22.25
N MET A 34 -23.35 -25.40 21.13
CA MET A 34 -22.55 -26.19 20.17
C MET A 34 -21.89 -25.32 19.09
N VAL A 35 -22.35 -24.08 18.94
CA VAL A 35 -21.94 -23.17 17.86
C VAL A 35 -20.49 -22.72 18.01
N THR A 36 -20.03 -22.48 19.24
CA THR A 36 -18.64 -22.08 19.56
C THR A 36 -17.63 -23.23 19.43
N SER A 37 -18.03 -24.48 19.71
CA SER A 37 -17.16 -25.66 19.58
C SER A 37 -17.07 -26.22 18.15
N GLN A 38 -18.16 -26.19 17.38
CA GLN A 38 -18.15 -26.63 15.97
C GLN A 38 -17.55 -25.60 15.00
N LEU A 39 -17.72 -24.29 15.28
CA LEU A 39 -16.97 -23.21 14.63
C LEU A 39 -15.46 -23.47 14.67
N GLY A 40 -14.96 -23.92 15.83
CA GLY A 40 -13.56 -24.23 16.01
C GLY A 40 -13.09 -25.52 15.42
N SER A 41 -13.95 -26.52 15.29
CA SER A 41 -13.56 -27.78 14.66
C SER A 41 -13.27 -27.66 13.17
N ALA A 42 -13.96 -26.78 12.43
CA ALA A 42 -13.86 -26.81 10.97
C ALA A 42 -13.14 -25.57 10.35
N LEU A 43 -13.05 -24.43 11.06
CA LEU A 43 -12.04 -23.39 10.80
C LEU A 43 -10.70 -23.72 11.47
N GLY A 44 -10.68 -24.67 12.41
CA GLY A 44 -9.57 -24.76 13.33
C GLY A 44 -9.44 -23.44 14.10
N LEU A 45 -10.54 -22.92 14.67
CA LEU A 45 -10.62 -21.63 15.40
C LEU A 45 -11.56 -21.68 16.62
N GLU A 46 -11.06 -21.63 17.84
CA GLU A 46 -11.92 -21.45 19.02
C GLU A 46 -12.63 -20.07 18.95
N ILE A 47 -13.94 -20.07 18.67
CA ILE A 47 -14.77 -18.86 18.70
C ILE A 47 -15.57 -18.87 19.99
N THR A 48 -15.54 -17.78 20.74
CA THR A 48 -16.31 -17.60 21.98
C THR A 48 -17.10 -16.30 21.89
N ALA A 49 -18.36 -16.32 22.32
CA ALA A 49 -19.17 -15.12 22.54
C ALA A 49 -19.59 -15.11 24.01
N ARG A 50 -19.31 -14.01 24.72
CA ARG A 50 -19.53 -13.93 26.18
C ARG A 50 -20.75 -13.13 26.59
N GLY A 51 -21.34 -12.34 25.69
CA GLY A 51 -22.56 -11.57 25.96
C GLY A 51 -23.86 -12.30 25.60
N SER A 52 -24.99 -11.76 26.07
CA SER A 52 -26.33 -12.28 25.78
C SER A 52 -26.59 -12.27 24.27
N SER A 53 -26.89 -13.45 23.70
CA SER A 53 -27.28 -13.57 22.30
C SER A 53 -28.75 -13.18 22.15
N GLU A 54 -29.02 -12.13 21.38
CA GLU A 54 -30.39 -11.71 21.08
C GLU A 54 -30.84 -12.32 19.75
N TYR A 55 -32.03 -12.89 19.76
CA TYR A 55 -32.66 -13.50 18.59
C TYR A 55 -33.92 -12.71 18.23
N TRP A 56 -33.94 -12.16 17.02
CA TRP A 56 -35.11 -11.46 16.49
C TRP A 56 -35.66 -12.24 15.30
N LEU A 57 -36.98 -12.52 15.30
CA LEU A 57 -37.64 -13.35 14.29
C LEU A 57 -38.55 -12.57 13.32
N ALA A 58 -38.84 -11.29 13.62
CA ALA A 58 -39.64 -10.43 12.75
C ALA A 58 -38.80 -9.91 11.58
N GLY A 59 -39.16 -10.27 10.34
CA GLY A 59 -38.47 -9.82 9.11
C GLY A 59 -37.29 -10.69 8.65
N GLY A 60 -36.94 -11.73 9.41
CA GLY A 60 -35.87 -12.67 9.13
C GLY A 60 -35.11 -13.07 10.40
N PRO A 61 -34.49 -14.26 10.48
CA PRO A 61 -33.62 -14.62 11.58
C PRO A 61 -32.41 -13.68 11.66
N ARG A 62 -32.33 -12.94 12.76
CA ARG A 62 -31.21 -12.06 13.09
C ARG A 62 -30.54 -12.56 14.37
N LEU A 63 -29.22 -12.72 14.32
CA LEU A 63 -28.39 -13.12 15.44
C LEU A 63 -27.43 -11.99 15.78
N VAL A 64 -27.51 -11.51 17.02
CA VAL A 64 -26.54 -10.55 17.56
C VAL A 64 -25.66 -11.28 18.57
N LEU A 65 -24.37 -11.43 18.24
CA LEU A 65 -23.34 -11.96 19.13
C LEU A 65 -22.59 -10.79 19.75
N ARG A 66 -22.38 -10.81 21.06
CA ARG A 66 -21.63 -9.79 21.80
C ARG A 66 -20.35 -10.38 22.38
N ASP A 67 -19.31 -9.55 22.44
CA ASP A 67 -17.98 -9.91 22.96
C ASP A 67 -17.43 -11.16 22.25
N VAL A 68 -17.40 -11.09 20.92
CA VAL A 68 -16.94 -12.18 20.06
C VAL A 68 -15.42 -12.19 20.05
N GLU A 69 -14.83 -13.34 20.32
CA GLU A 69 -13.41 -13.59 20.15
C GLU A 69 -13.22 -14.83 19.29
N ALA A 70 -12.39 -14.75 18.25
CA ALA A 70 -11.92 -15.90 17.49
C ALA A 70 -10.42 -16.04 17.70
N ARG A 71 -9.96 -17.24 18.09
CA ARG A 71 -8.54 -17.57 18.30
C ARG A 71 -8.21 -18.89 17.61
N ALA A 72 -6.95 -19.08 17.24
CA ALA A 72 -6.49 -20.41 16.82
C ALA A 72 -6.46 -21.37 18.03
N PRO A 73 -6.73 -22.67 17.86
CA PRO A 73 -6.66 -23.66 18.92
C PRO A 73 -5.32 -23.59 19.65
N GLY A 74 -5.36 -23.49 20.98
CA GLY A 74 -4.16 -23.37 21.81
C GLY A 74 -3.41 -22.02 21.72
N ALA A 75 -3.89 -21.06 20.93
CA ALA A 75 -3.28 -19.73 20.85
C ALA A 75 -3.66 -18.87 22.07
N ALA A 76 -2.65 -18.31 22.73
CA ALA A 76 -2.85 -17.43 23.89
C ALA A 76 -3.54 -16.10 23.56
N ARG A 77 -3.52 -15.67 22.29
CA ARG A 77 -4.13 -14.42 21.83
C ARG A 77 -5.15 -14.69 20.72
N PRO A 78 -6.34 -14.06 20.77
CA PRO A 78 -7.31 -14.13 19.68
C PRO A 78 -6.83 -13.32 18.48
N MET A 79 -7.15 -13.81 17.28
CA MET A 79 -6.88 -13.13 16.02
C MET A 79 -7.95 -12.10 15.69
N LEU A 80 -9.19 -12.31 16.13
CA LEU A 80 -10.29 -11.38 15.94
C LEU A 80 -11.01 -11.17 17.27
N ARG A 81 -11.30 -9.93 17.59
CA ARG A 81 -12.26 -9.55 18.64
C ARG A 81 -13.30 -8.62 18.02
N ALA A 82 -14.53 -8.65 18.49
CA ALA A 82 -15.55 -7.67 18.11
C ALA A 82 -16.48 -7.41 19.29
N ALA A 83 -16.87 -6.16 19.49
CA ALA A 83 -17.82 -5.79 20.53
C ALA A 83 -19.20 -6.38 20.22
N SER A 84 -19.61 -6.30 18.95
CA SER A 84 -20.77 -7.04 18.46
C SER A 84 -20.63 -7.48 17.01
N VAL A 85 -21.27 -8.59 16.69
CA VAL A 85 -21.43 -9.12 15.33
C VAL A 85 -22.92 -9.36 15.12
N ASP A 86 -23.49 -8.67 14.14
CA ASP A 86 -24.88 -8.82 13.74
C ASP A 86 -24.93 -9.54 12.39
N VAL A 87 -25.61 -10.68 12.37
CA VAL A 87 -25.81 -11.47 11.15
C VAL A 87 -27.31 -11.64 10.92
N SER A 88 -27.75 -11.14 9.77
CA SER A 88 -29.11 -11.34 9.28
C SER A 88 -29.10 -12.36 8.13
N VAL A 89 -29.94 -13.39 8.24
CA VAL A 89 -30.12 -14.42 7.21
C VAL A 89 -31.59 -14.48 6.76
N PRO A 90 -31.89 -14.75 5.47
CA PRO A 90 -33.25 -14.93 5.00
C PRO A 90 -33.83 -16.27 5.47
N TRP A 91 -35.15 -16.33 5.64
CA TRP A 91 -35.85 -17.56 6.02
C TRP A 91 -35.66 -18.71 5.02
N SER A 92 -35.41 -18.41 3.74
CA SER A 92 -35.11 -19.41 2.71
C SER A 92 -33.85 -20.20 3.06
N THR A 93 -32.79 -19.53 3.53
CA THR A 93 -31.53 -20.16 3.96
C THR A 93 -31.71 -21.03 5.19
N VAL A 94 -32.57 -20.62 6.13
CA VAL A 94 -32.92 -21.45 7.30
C VAL A 94 -33.78 -22.65 6.89
N ARG A 95 -34.75 -22.46 5.99
CA ARG A 95 -35.65 -23.52 5.50
C ARG A 95 -34.93 -24.54 4.61
N SER A 96 -33.95 -24.09 3.81
CA SER A 96 -33.08 -24.94 3.00
C SER A 96 -32.00 -25.66 3.80
N ARG A 97 -31.96 -25.42 5.13
CA ARG A 97 -30.92 -25.93 6.04
C ARG A 97 -29.50 -25.61 5.56
N GLY A 98 -29.30 -24.44 4.96
CA GLY A 98 -28.00 -24.00 4.44
C GLY A 98 -27.64 -24.52 3.04
N ALA A 99 -28.57 -25.16 2.31
CA ALA A 99 -28.34 -25.52 0.90
C ALA A 99 -28.36 -24.28 -0.03
N ASP A 100 -29.03 -23.21 0.37
CA ASP A 100 -29.06 -21.92 -0.32
C ASP A 100 -28.46 -20.83 0.58
N LEU A 101 -27.21 -20.46 0.29
CA LEU A 101 -26.31 -19.66 1.13
C LEU A 101 -26.45 -18.16 0.87
N ALA A 102 -27.66 -17.63 0.95
CA ALA A 102 -27.88 -16.19 0.89
C ALA A 102 -27.68 -15.58 2.28
N ILE A 103 -26.61 -14.81 2.51
CA ILE A 103 -26.50 -13.96 3.71
C ILE A 103 -27.14 -12.61 3.38
N LYS A 104 -28.02 -12.12 4.25
CA LYS A 104 -28.70 -10.85 4.03
C LYS A 104 -27.77 -9.70 4.39
N ARG A 105 -27.31 -9.61 5.64
CA ARG A 105 -26.49 -8.47 6.12
C ARG A 105 -25.52 -8.93 7.20
N ILE A 106 -24.31 -8.36 7.18
CA ILE A 106 -23.32 -8.52 8.25
C ILE A 106 -22.93 -7.14 8.76
N GLU A 107 -22.98 -6.93 10.07
CA GLU A 107 -22.39 -5.76 10.72
C GLU A 107 -21.40 -6.17 11.80
N LEU A 108 -20.23 -5.54 11.80
CA LEU A 108 -19.24 -5.68 12.85
C LEU A 108 -19.02 -4.34 13.53
N ASP A 109 -19.12 -4.32 14.86
CA ASP A 109 -18.87 -3.16 15.68
C ASP A 109 -17.58 -3.30 16.48
N ALA A 110 -16.73 -2.28 16.36
CA ALA A 110 -15.38 -2.22 16.91
C ALA A 110 -14.54 -3.51 16.73
N PRO A 111 -14.48 -4.13 15.52
CA PRO A 111 -13.69 -5.34 15.35
C PRO A 111 -12.19 -5.02 15.44
N VAL A 112 -11.45 -5.78 16.23
CA VAL A 112 -9.99 -5.73 16.33
C VAL A 112 -9.41 -6.99 15.71
N LEU A 113 -8.61 -6.84 14.66
CA LEU A 113 -7.96 -7.94 13.96
C LEU A 113 -6.44 -7.90 14.16
N ASP A 114 -5.87 -8.98 14.69
CA ASP A 114 -4.42 -9.19 14.85
C ASP A 114 -3.87 -9.97 13.64
N VAL A 115 -3.20 -9.25 12.73
CA VAL A 115 -2.66 -9.79 11.48
C VAL A 115 -1.61 -10.87 11.71
N PRO A 116 -0.61 -10.71 12.62
CA PRO A 116 0.32 -11.79 12.95
C PRO A 116 -0.37 -13.10 13.36
N MET A 117 -1.42 -13.03 14.19
CA MET A 117 -2.17 -14.22 14.59
C MET A 117 -2.97 -14.81 13.42
N LEU A 118 -3.55 -13.96 12.57
CA LEU A 118 -4.23 -14.38 11.36
C LEU A 118 -3.32 -15.16 10.41
N GLN A 119 -2.10 -14.65 10.22
CA GLN A 119 -1.10 -15.25 9.36
C GLN A 119 -0.62 -16.60 9.87
N ALA A 120 -0.34 -16.69 11.18
CA ALA A 120 0.06 -17.94 11.81
C ALA A 120 -1.01 -19.04 11.62
N TRP A 121 -2.28 -18.64 11.69
CA TRP A 121 -3.39 -19.55 11.42
C TRP A 121 -3.55 -19.89 9.92
N LEU A 122 -3.47 -18.92 9.01
CA LEU A 122 -3.54 -19.19 7.57
C LEU A 122 -2.44 -20.14 7.11
N ALA A 123 -1.23 -20.01 7.65
CA ALA A 123 -0.11 -20.88 7.33
C ALA A 123 -0.31 -22.34 7.82
N SER A 124 -1.22 -22.59 8.76
CA SER A 124 -1.52 -23.94 9.25
C SER A 124 -2.73 -24.59 8.55
N ARG A 125 -3.38 -23.89 7.61
CA ARG A 125 -4.55 -24.41 6.88
C ARG A 125 -4.13 -25.26 5.67
N PRO A 126 -4.75 -26.42 5.44
CA PRO A 126 -4.60 -27.14 4.18
C PRO A 126 -5.23 -26.36 3.02
N GLU A 127 -4.67 -26.47 1.82
CA GLU A 127 -5.24 -25.88 0.60
C GLU A 127 -6.67 -26.40 0.40
N SER A 128 -7.64 -25.49 0.36
CA SER A 128 -9.05 -25.84 0.16
C SER A 128 -9.68 -24.85 -0.81
N GLU A 129 -10.48 -25.37 -1.75
CA GLU A 129 -11.23 -24.59 -2.74
C GLU A 129 -12.23 -23.66 -2.03
N GLN A 130 -12.03 -22.34 -2.17
CA GLN A 130 -12.88 -21.32 -1.52
C GLN A 130 -14.02 -20.90 -2.45
N LYS A 131 -15.28 -21.04 -1.99
CA LYS A 131 -16.46 -20.53 -2.70
C LYS A 131 -16.79 -19.10 -2.26
N THR A 132 -17.04 -18.20 -3.20
CA THR A 132 -17.42 -16.80 -2.93
C THR A 132 -18.86 -16.70 -2.40
N PRO A 133 -19.11 -16.00 -1.26
CA PRO A 133 -20.46 -15.82 -0.72
C PRO A 133 -21.30 -14.79 -1.49
N THR A 134 -22.62 -14.92 -1.38
CA THR A 134 -23.62 -13.90 -1.76
C THR A 134 -24.02 -13.06 -0.54
N LEU A 135 -23.94 -11.72 -0.65
CA LEU A 135 -24.40 -10.75 0.35
C LEU A 135 -25.44 -9.80 -0.27
N SER A 136 -26.72 -10.01 0.01
CA SER A 136 -27.80 -9.26 -0.66
C SER A 136 -27.98 -7.82 -0.13
N ASP A 137 -27.78 -7.60 1.18
CA ASP A 137 -27.83 -6.30 1.87
C ASP A 137 -26.49 -5.92 2.53
N GLY A 138 -25.39 -6.54 2.09
CA GLY A 138 -24.03 -6.00 2.27
C GLY A 138 -23.27 -6.36 3.54
N LEU A 139 -22.08 -5.75 3.67
CA LEU A 139 -21.19 -5.81 4.83
C LEU A 139 -20.96 -4.40 5.36
N ARG A 140 -21.04 -4.23 6.68
CA ARG A 140 -20.63 -2.99 7.35
C ARG A 140 -19.66 -3.26 8.50
N VAL A 141 -18.59 -2.48 8.56
CA VAL A 141 -17.65 -2.42 9.69
C VAL A 141 -17.66 -1.00 10.24
N ARG A 142 -17.74 -0.88 11.57
CA ARG A 142 -17.66 0.39 12.30
C ARG A 142 -16.56 0.34 13.33
N ASP A 143 -15.80 1.42 13.42
CA ASP A 143 -14.73 1.63 14.41
C ASP A 143 -13.74 0.46 14.53
N GLY A 144 -13.46 -0.19 13.40
CA GLY A 144 -12.54 -1.32 13.33
C GLY A 144 -11.10 -0.91 13.59
N ARG A 145 -10.30 -1.87 14.03
CA ARG A 145 -8.86 -1.75 14.18
C ARG A 145 -8.16 -2.96 13.58
N VAL A 146 -7.15 -2.71 12.77
CA VAL A 146 -6.23 -3.75 12.28
C VAL A 146 -4.89 -3.53 12.95
N LEU A 147 -4.35 -4.57 13.58
CA LEU A 147 -3.08 -4.57 14.28
C LEU A 147 -2.07 -5.39 13.49
N GLY A 148 -0.91 -4.80 13.21
CA GLY A 148 0.21 -5.51 12.61
C GLY A 148 1.53 -5.25 13.32
N ALA A 149 2.60 -5.87 12.83
CA ALA A 149 3.93 -5.72 13.42
C ALA A 149 4.49 -4.30 13.21
N GLY A 150 4.33 -3.44 14.22
CA GLY A 150 4.82 -2.05 14.23
C GLY A 150 3.94 -1.07 13.45
N TRP A 151 2.67 -1.41 13.21
CA TRP A 151 1.69 -0.53 12.57
C TRP A 151 0.27 -0.92 12.97
N SER A 152 -0.66 0.02 12.83
CA SER A 152 -2.09 -0.23 12.96
C SER A 152 -2.88 0.52 11.89
N VAL A 153 -4.12 0.10 11.67
CA VAL A 153 -5.16 0.93 11.05
C VAL A 153 -6.23 1.12 12.10
N ASP A 154 -6.47 2.37 12.48
CA ASP A 154 -7.47 2.77 13.47
C ASP A 154 -8.71 3.37 12.81
N ALA A 155 -9.84 3.34 13.52
CA ALA A 155 -11.11 3.91 13.10
C ALA A 155 -11.52 3.45 11.69
N LEU A 156 -11.29 2.17 11.40
CA LEU A 156 -11.63 1.56 10.13
C LEU A 156 -13.15 1.49 9.99
N ALA A 157 -13.69 2.17 8.99
CA ALA A 157 -15.06 1.99 8.54
C ALA A 157 -15.04 1.36 7.15
N LEU A 158 -15.87 0.36 6.94
CA LEU A 158 -16.07 -0.29 5.65
C LEU A 158 -17.56 -0.42 5.41
N ASP A 159 -18.02 0.00 4.25
CA ASP A 159 -19.41 -0.15 3.83
C ASP A 159 -19.41 -0.77 2.43
N VAL A 160 -19.95 -1.98 2.32
CA VAL A 160 -20.14 -2.71 1.07
C VAL A 160 -21.64 -2.93 0.92
N PRO A 161 -22.38 -2.07 0.21
CA PRO A 161 -23.84 -2.12 0.21
C PRO A 161 -24.41 -3.45 -0.31
N ARG A 162 -23.70 -4.11 -1.23
CA ARG A 162 -24.13 -5.37 -1.85
C ARG A 162 -22.96 -6.11 -2.47
N VAL A 163 -22.98 -7.45 -2.39
CA VAL A 163 -22.07 -8.34 -3.13
C VAL A 163 -22.89 -9.44 -3.79
N MET A 164 -22.90 -9.47 -5.11
CA MET A 164 -23.52 -10.54 -5.90
C MET A 164 -22.47 -11.15 -6.84
N PRO A 165 -22.49 -12.48 -7.06
CA PRO A 165 -21.70 -13.12 -8.09
C PRO A 165 -21.87 -12.44 -9.43
N ASP A 166 -20.77 -12.27 -10.15
CA ASP A 166 -20.73 -11.70 -11.51
C ASP A 166 -21.34 -10.30 -11.67
N LYS A 167 -21.51 -9.55 -10.57
CA LYS A 167 -21.97 -8.15 -10.58
C LYS A 167 -20.92 -7.22 -10.01
N ALA A 168 -21.00 -5.96 -10.46
CA ALA A 168 -20.13 -4.92 -9.92
C ALA A 168 -20.32 -4.78 -8.40
N VAL A 169 -19.20 -4.59 -7.70
CA VAL A 169 -19.14 -4.33 -6.27
C VAL A 169 -18.59 -2.93 -6.07
N GLU A 170 -19.27 -2.18 -5.22
CA GLU A 170 -18.81 -0.88 -4.74
C GLU A 170 -18.63 -0.97 -3.23
N ALA A 171 -17.56 -0.36 -2.73
CA ALA A 171 -17.29 -0.29 -1.30
C ALA A 171 -16.69 1.06 -0.94
N ASN A 172 -17.09 1.60 0.21
CA ASN A 172 -16.44 2.76 0.80
C ASN A 172 -15.61 2.30 1.99
N VAL A 173 -14.35 2.69 2.04
CA VAL A 173 -13.44 2.39 3.13
C VAL A 173 -12.78 3.66 3.63
N SER A 174 -12.75 3.87 4.94
CA SER A 174 -12.03 4.97 5.56
C SER A 174 -11.35 4.50 6.84
N GLY A 175 -10.33 5.24 7.26
CA GLY A 175 -9.61 4.94 8.47
C GLY A 175 -8.31 5.73 8.55
N ARG A 176 -7.44 5.32 9.46
CA ARG A 176 -6.15 5.96 9.66
C ARG A 176 -5.08 4.92 9.88
N TYR A 177 -4.16 4.79 8.92
CA TYR A 177 -2.95 4.02 9.11
C TYR A 177 -2.00 4.75 10.05
N VAL A 178 -1.35 4.04 10.96
CA VAL A 178 -0.40 4.56 11.93
C VAL A 178 0.81 3.65 11.96
N ALA A 179 2.01 4.22 11.83
CA ALA A 179 3.26 3.51 12.04
C ALA A 179 4.33 4.50 12.52
N SER A 180 4.89 4.25 13.70
CA SER A 180 5.86 5.15 14.35
C SER A 180 5.33 6.59 14.44
N ASP A 181 6.00 7.56 13.82
CA ASP A 181 5.64 8.97 13.77
C ASP A 181 4.70 9.33 12.60
N THR A 182 4.41 8.35 11.74
CA THR A 182 3.69 8.54 10.50
C THR A 182 2.22 8.17 10.67
N ARG A 183 1.32 9.09 10.32
CA ARG A 183 -0.12 8.86 10.27
C ARG A 183 -0.60 9.09 8.85
N VAL A 184 -1.52 8.24 8.40
CA VAL A 184 -2.11 8.33 7.08
C VAL A 184 -3.62 8.16 7.17
N PRO A 185 -4.39 9.22 7.46
CA PRO A 185 -5.84 9.22 7.26
C PRO A 185 -6.18 8.98 5.78
N PHE A 186 -7.19 8.16 5.53
CA PHE A 186 -7.66 7.86 4.18
C PHE A 186 -9.18 7.71 4.12
N ALA A 187 -9.75 8.01 2.96
CA ALA A 187 -11.12 7.71 2.59
C ALA A 187 -11.15 7.36 1.10
N LEU A 188 -11.50 6.13 0.78
CA LEU A 188 -11.41 5.55 -0.55
C LEU A 188 -12.75 4.90 -0.94
N ALA A 189 -13.19 5.17 -2.16
CA ALA A 189 -14.23 4.41 -2.84
C ALA A 189 -13.57 3.37 -3.74
N LEU A 190 -13.87 2.12 -3.48
CA LEU A 190 -13.40 0.94 -4.19
C LEU A 190 -14.51 0.46 -5.13
N THR A 191 -14.11 0.08 -6.34
CA THR A 191 -14.99 -0.53 -7.32
C THR A 191 -14.36 -1.79 -7.87
N MET A 192 -15.19 -2.77 -8.18
CA MET A 192 -14.76 -4.01 -8.80
C MET A 192 -15.83 -4.46 -9.77
N THR A 193 -15.46 -4.84 -11.00
CA THR A 193 -16.43 -5.23 -12.04
C THR A 193 -17.20 -6.51 -11.70
N LYS A 194 -16.59 -7.42 -10.93
CA LYS A 194 -17.18 -8.67 -10.40
C LYS A 194 -16.36 -9.18 -9.21
N PRO A 195 -16.94 -9.86 -8.20
CA PRO A 195 -16.19 -10.47 -7.10
C PRO A 195 -15.58 -11.82 -7.51
N ALA A 196 -14.77 -11.81 -8.56
CA ALA A 196 -14.15 -13.00 -9.13
C ALA A 196 -12.78 -12.66 -9.71
N ASN A 197 -12.03 -13.70 -10.10
CA ASN A 197 -10.79 -13.54 -10.84
C ASN A 197 -11.02 -12.77 -12.17
N ASP A 198 -9.98 -12.10 -12.66
CA ASP A 198 -10.01 -11.23 -13.85
C ASP A 198 -10.97 -10.03 -13.74
N ALA A 199 -11.22 -9.56 -12.53
CA ALA A 199 -12.05 -8.38 -12.31
C ALA A 199 -11.26 -7.10 -12.58
N GLY A 200 -11.84 -6.16 -13.33
CA GLY A 200 -11.40 -4.77 -13.28
C GLY A 200 -11.58 -4.21 -11.87
N LEU A 201 -10.48 -3.77 -11.25
CA LEU A 201 -10.41 -3.09 -9.95
C LEU A 201 -10.29 -1.58 -10.18
N GLY A 202 -10.95 -0.79 -9.34
CA GLY A 202 -10.78 0.64 -9.20
C GLY A 202 -10.71 1.05 -7.73
N ALA A 203 -9.90 2.04 -7.43
CA ALA A 203 -9.89 2.73 -6.14
C ALA A 203 -9.67 4.22 -6.39
N HIS A 204 -10.44 5.07 -5.71
CA HIS A 204 -10.23 6.51 -5.78
C HIS A 204 -10.62 7.17 -4.47
N GLY A 205 -9.97 8.27 -4.11
CA GLY A 205 -10.30 9.01 -2.91
C GLY A 205 -9.13 9.80 -2.37
N THR A 206 -9.16 10.09 -1.08
CA THR A 206 -8.17 10.94 -0.43
C THR A 206 -7.29 10.14 0.52
N VAL A 207 -6.03 10.57 0.60
CA VAL A 207 -5.01 10.04 1.50
C VAL A 207 -4.21 11.25 1.97
N THR A 208 -3.93 11.36 3.26
CA THR A 208 -3.08 12.44 3.79
C THR A 208 -1.91 11.84 4.53
N LEU A 209 -0.68 12.03 4.06
CA LEU A 209 0.50 11.69 4.84
C LEU A 209 0.73 12.78 5.89
N GLU A 210 0.85 12.39 7.16
CA GLU A 210 1.09 13.27 8.28
C GLU A 210 2.30 12.77 9.06
N GLN A 211 3.29 13.65 9.22
CA GLN A 211 4.51 13.44 10.00
C GLN A 211 4.80 14.71 10.82
N PRO A 212 5.67 14.67 11.84
CA PRO A 212 6.02 15.88 12.59
C PRO A 212 6.50 17.01 11.68
N GLY A 213 5.74 18.12 11.65
CA GLY A 213 6.04 19.31 10.84
C GLY A 213 5.82 19.17 9.33
N ARG A 214 5.39 18.00 8.83
CA ARG A 214 5.22 17.70 7.41
C ARG A 214 3.83 17.14 7.13
N ARG A 215 3.18 17.63 6.09
CA ARG A 215 1.86 17.14 5.66
C ARG A 215 1.81 17.01 4.15
N MET A 216 1.16 15.98 3.65
CA MET A 216 0.95 15.79 2.22
C MET A 216 -0.46 15.23 1.98
N PRO A 217 -1.50 16.08 1.96
CA PRO A 217 -2.80 15.70 1.42
C PRO A 217 -2.68 15.33 -0.06
N ALA A 218 -3.40 14.29 -0.45
CA ALA A 218 -3.39 13.78 -1.80
C ALA A 218 -4.74 13.16 -2.21
N THR A 219 -5.04 13.26 -3.50
CA THR A 219 -6.10 12.49 -4.15
C THR A 219 -5.45 11.38 -4.95
N LEU A 220 -5.88 10.15 -4.71
CA LEU A 220 -5.39 8.93 -5.35
C LEU A 220 -6.45 8.41 -6.32
N ARG A 221 -5.99 7.90 -7.48
CA ARG A 221 -6.76 7.01 -8.34
C ARG A 221 -5.89 5.83 -8.74
N VAL A 222 -6.42 4.63 -8.60
CA VAL A 222 -5.79 3.36 -8.98
C VAL A 222 -6.80 2.55 -9.76
N SER A 223 -6.38 1.92 -10.86
CA SER A 223 -7.20 0.95 -11.58
C SER A 223 -6.38 -0.08 -12.33
N GLY A 224 -6.99 -1.21 -12.63
CA GLY A 224 -6.38 -2.25 -13.45
C GLY A 224 -7.13 -3.58 -13.32
N PRO A 225 -6.94 -4.51 -14.26
CA PRO A 225 -7.49 -5.86 -14.13
C PRO A 225 -6.71 -6.63 -13.05
N LEU A 226 -7.42 -7.19 -12.08
CA LEU A 226 -6.89 -8.03 -11.02
C LEU A 226 -6.97 -9.50 -11.45
N HIS A 227 -5.83 -10.16 -11.50
CA HIS A 227 -5.71 -11.60 -11.64
C HIS A 227 -5.13 -12.19 -10.36
N VAL A 228 -5.70 -13.29 -9.88
CA VAL A 228 -5.23 -14.06 -8.73
C VAL A 228 -5.23 -15.53 -9.11
N ASP A 229 -4.07 -16.17 -9.06
CA ASP A 229 -3.86 -17.59 -9.33
C ASP A 229 -2.93 -18.20 -8.27
N ASP A 230 -2.50 -19.45 -8.49
CA ASP A 230 -1.57 -20.16 -7.61
C ASP A 230 -0.18 -19.49 -7.56
N HIS A 231 0.14 -18.64 -8.54
CA HIS A 231 1.38 -17.86 -8.62
C HIS A 231 1.24 -16.48 -7.96
N GLY A 232 0.09 -16.16 -7.37
CA GLY A 232 -0.14 -14.98 -6.56
C GLY A 232 -1.05 -13.98 -7.23
N MET A 233 -0.75 -12.69 -7.07
CA MET A 233 -1.61 -11.59 -7.50
C MET A 233 -0.94 -10.72 -8.55
N GLN A 234 -1.68 -10.40 -9.60
CA GLN A 234 -1.23 -9.52 -10.66
C GLN A 234 -2.27 -8.43 -10.96
N ILE A 235 -1.80 -7.19 -11.17
CA ILE A 235 -2.57 -6.10 -11.76
C ILE A 235 -1.84 -5.61 -13.01
N ALA A 236 -2.39 -5.90 -14.20
CA ALA A 236 -1.66 -5.66 -15.45
C ALA A 236 -2.53 -5.13 -16.60
N PRO A 237 -2.40 -3.85 -16.98
CA PRO A 237 -1.57 -2.83 -16.33
C PRO A 237 -2.26 -2.26 -15.08
N LEU A 238 -1.48 -2.02 -14.03
CA LEU A 238 -1.81 -1.04 -13.01
C LEU A 238 -1.72 0.36 -13.63
N ARG A 239 -2.74 1.18 -13.41
CA ARG A 239 -2.74 2.61 -13.65
C ARG A 239 -2.95 3.29 -12.30
N ALA A 240 -1.94 4.01 -11.84
CA ALA A 240 -2.03 4.78 -10.60
C ALA A 240 -1.67 6.24 -10.86
N SER A 241 -2.42 7.15 -10.27
CA SER A 241 -2.13 8.58 -10.28
C SER A 241 -2.40 9.17 -8.90
N ILE A 242 -1.53 10.06 -8.48
CA ILE A 242 -1.67 10.83 -7.26
C ILE A 242 -1.51 12.32 -7.59
N ALA A 243 -2.44 13.13 -7.11
CA ALA A 243 -2.30 14.58 -7.08
C ALA A 243 -2.12 14.98 -5.62
N ALA A 244 -0.94 15.49 -5.28
CA ALA A 244 -0.52 15.72 -3.91
C ALA A 244 -0.02 17.16 -3.72
N ARG A 245 -0.02 17.59 -2.46
CA ARG A 245 0.52 18.89 -2.06
C ARG A 245 1.37 18.72 -0.83
N TYR A 246 2.69 18.84 -0.96
CA TYR A 246 3.59 18.74 0.19
C TYR A 246 3.69 20.09 0.89
N THR A 247 3.44 20.12 2.20
CA THR A 247 3.56 21.32 3.03
C THR A 247 4.47 21.09 4.23
N GLN A 248 5.49 21.92 4.38
CA GLN A 248 6.41 21.94 5.53
C GLN A 248 6.92 23.36 5.77
N LYS A 249 6.59 23.97 6.91
CA LYS A 249 6.93 25.38 7.21
C LYS A 249 6.48 26.29 6.05
N ASP A 250 7.40 26.99 5.38
CA ASP A 250 7.13 27.90 4.26
C ASP A 250 7.14 27.20 2.88
N VAL A 251 7.35 25.88 2.85
CA VAL A 251 7.36 25.08 1.62
C VAL A 251 5.94 24.59 1.32
N ASP A 252 5.39 24.97 0.17
CA ASP A 252 4.15 24.44 -0.42
C ASP A 252 4.42 23.96 -1.85
N LEU A 253 4.42 22.65 -2.07
CA LEU A 253 4.78 22.01 -3.33
C LEU A 253 3.64 21.14 -3.85
N PRO A 254 2.77 21.66 -4.73
CA PRO A 254 1.81 20.85 -5.45
C PRO A 254 2.50 20.05 -6.56
N PHE A 255 2.15 18.77 -6.67
CA PHE A 255 2.65 17.90 -7.73
C PHE A 255 1.65 16.81 -8.10
N ALA A 256 1.81 16.26 -9.30
CA ALA A 256 1.10 15.07 -9.74
C ALA A 256 2.12 14.01 -10.16
N PHE A 257 1.89 12.77 -9.74
CA PHE A 257 2.69 11.61 -10.15
C PHE A 257 1.77 10.55 -10.74
N ALA A 258 2.16 9.98 -11.87
CA ALA A 258 1.47 8.89 -12.52
C ALA A 258 2.40 7.71 -12.78
N LEU A 259 1.83 6.53 -12.71
CA LEU A 259 2.49 5.24 -12.82
C LEU A 259 1.63 4.33 -13.70
N ASN A 260 2.26 3.67 -14.67
CA ASN A 260 1.62 2.65 -15.49
C ASN A 260 2.53 1.45 -15.69
N GLY A 261 2.15 0.26 -15.24
CA GLY A 261 2.96 -0.95 -15.41
C GLY A 261 2.30 -2.18 -14.79
N PRO A 262 2.81 -3.39 -15.03
CA PRO A 262 2.29 -4.59 -14.39
C PRO A 262 2.80 -4.66 -12.95
N LEU A 263 1.88 -4.71 -11.98
CA LEU A 263 2.19 -5.04 -10.60
C LEU A 263 2.03 -6.56 -10.43
N ARG A 264 3.04 -7.26 -9.93
CA ARG A 264 2.97 -8.67 -9.56
C ARG A 264 3.39 -8.87 -8.13
N MET A 265 2.72 -9.77 -7.43
CA MET A 265 2.95 -10.10 -6.04
C MET A 265 2.89 -11.62 -5.87
N GLU A 266 4.04 -12.27 -5.71
CA GLU A 266 4.19 -13.73 -5.69
C GLU A 266 5.10 -14.12 -4.53
N SER A 267 4.66 -15.05 -3.67
CA SER A 267 5.52 -15.64 -2.61
C SER A 267 6.27 -14.62 -1.73
N GLY A 268 5.71 -13.42 -1.54
CA GLY A 268 6.32 -12.33 -0.78
C GLY A 268 7.19 -11.37 -1.60
N ALA A 269 7.48 -11.70 -2.86
CA ALA A 269 8.04 -10.80 -3.86
C ALA A 269 6.98 -9.80 -4.35
N VAL A 270 7.41 -8.59 -4.66
CA VAL A 270 6.62 -7.53 -5.30
C VAL A 270 7.44 -7.02 -6.47
N SER A 271 6.87 -6.98 -7.66
CA SER A 271 7.51 -6.36 -8.81
C SER A 271 6.58 -5.43 -9.55
N LEU A 272 7.16 -4.36 -10.06
CA LEU A 272 6.53 -3.40 -10.94
C LEU A 272 7.54 -3.10 -12.05
N SER A 273 7.54 -3.93 -13.08
CA SER A 273 8.51 -3.86 -14.17
C SER A 273 7.96 -4.47 -15.47
N PRO A 274 8.07 -3.77 -16.61
CA PRO A 274 8.46 -2.36 -16.75
C PRO A 274 7.30 -1.42 -16.35
N ALA A 275 7.60 -0.25 -15.80
CA ALA A 275 6.62 0.79 -15.52
C ALA A 275 6.98 2.10 -16.23
N GLY A 276 6.00 2.76 -16.84
CA GLY A 276 6.09 4.18 -17.21
C GLY A 276 5.78 5.06 -16.00
N ILE A 277 6.53 6.14 -15.85
CA ILE A 277 6.33 7.14 -14.81
C ILE A 277 6.25 8.54 -15.42
N ALA A 278 5.44 9.39 -14.80
CA ALA A 278 5.37 10.81 -15.11
C ALA A 278 5.24 11.61 -13.81
N LEU A 279 6.11 12.58 -13.60
CA LEU A 279 6.04 13.58 -12.54
C LEU A 279 5.76 14.92 -13.19
N ARG A 280 4.80 15.66 -12.62
CA ARG A 280 4.46 17.02 -13.02
C ARG A 280 4.42 17.90 -11.80
N GLY A 281 5.05 19.05 -11.88
CA GLY A 281 5.18 19.96 -10.75
C GLY A 281 5.45 21.39 -11.19
N LYS A 282 5.62 22.26 -10.19
CA LYS A 282 6.06 23.64 -10.36
C LYS A 282 7.09 23.97 -9.27
N GLY A 283 7.87 25.02 -9.49
CA GLY A 283 8.90 25.46 -8.53
C GLY A 283 9.96 24.38 -8.34
N LEU A 284 10.08 23.84 -7.13
CA LEU A 284 11.09 22.84 -6.79
C LEU A 284 10.80 21.44 -7.36
N VAL A 285 9.57 21.16 -7.80
CA VAL A 285 9.20 19.86 -8.35
C VAL A 285 9.39 19.85 -9.87
N PRO A 286 10.29 19.02 -10.42
CA PRO A 286 10.54 18.99 -11.85
C PRO A 286 9.43 18.28 -12.63
N ASN A 287 9.41 18.53 -13.94
CA ASN A 287 8.70 17.67 -14.88
C ASN A 287 9.64 16.56 -15.35
N LEU A 288 9.27 15.32 -15.06
CA LEU A 288 10.05 14.13 -15.41
C LEU A 288 9.13 13.11 -16.08
N ASP A 289 9.58 12.57 -17.21
CA ASP A 289 8.98 11.40 -17.86
C ASP A 289 10.00 10.29 -17.95
N GLY A 290 9.59 9.05 -17.72
CA GLY A 290 10.55 7.96 -17.74
C GLY A 290 9.96 6.58 -17.63
N ARG A 291 10.87 5.63 -17.47
CA ARG A 291 10.59 4.24 -17.14
C ARG A 291 11.22 3.90 -15.81
N ALA A 292 10.55 3.05 -15.05
CA ALA A 292 11.04 2.48 -13.83
C ALA A 292 10.90 0.96 -13.87
N ALA A 293 11.83 0.27 -13.24
CA ALA A 293 11.69 -1.12 -12.85
C ALA A 293 11.89 -1.16 -11.34
N PHE A 294 10.89 -1.66 -10.62
CA PHE A 294 10.96 -1.86 -9.19
C PHE A 294 10.74 -3.34 -8.86
N ALA A 295 11.58 -3.88 -7.99
CA ALA A 295 11.39 -5.22 -7.43
C ALA A 295 11.73 -5.21 -5.95
N TYR A 296 11.02 -6.02 -5.18
CA TYR A 296 11.22 -6.14 -3.75
C TYR A 296 10.93 -7.58 -3.32
N THR A 297 11.93 -8.24 -2.75
CA THR A 297 11.80 -9.55 -2.10
C THR A 297 12.26 -9.40 -0.65
N ASP A 298 13.57 -9.37 -0.47
CA ASP A 298 14.26 -9.03 0.79
C ASP A 298 14.95 -7.67 0.69
N LYS A 299 15.48 -7.38 -0.50
CA LYS A 299 16.06 -6.09 -0.88
C LYS A 299 15.15 -5.40 -1.89
N ALA A 300 15.10 -4.08 -1.83
CA ALA A 300 14.50 -3.26 -2.85
C ALA A 300 15.52 -3.02 -3.97
N MET A 301 15.09 -3.25 -5.20
CA MET A 301 15.81 -2.91 -6.43
C MET A 301 14.98 -1.88 -7.18
N LEU A 302 15.60 -0.78 -7.55
CA LEU A 302 15.01 0.29 -8.35
C LEU A 302 15.98 0.64 -9.46
N HIS A 303 15.47 0.62 -10.68
CA HIS A 303 16.08 1.28 -11.83
C HIS A 303 15.09 2.31 -12.35
N LEU A 304 15.48 3.58 -12.42
CA LEU A 304 14.70 4.65 -13.00
C LEU A 304 15.54 5.27 -14.12
N ALA A 305 14.98 5.31 -15.32
CA ALA A 305 15.56 6.01 -16.47
C ALA A 305 14.51 7.00 -16.98
N GLY A 306 14.80 8.29 -16.85
CA GLY A 306 13.88 9.35 -17.24
C GLY A 306 14.58 10.53 -17.86
N THR A 307 13.80 11.53 -18.23
CA THR A 307 14.27 12.75 -18.86
C THR A 307 13.64 13.94 -18.17
N LEU A 308 14.49 14.88 -17.77
CA LEU A 308 14.09 16.22 -17.34
C LEU A 308 14.11 17.13 -18.56
N ALA A 309 12.93 17.59 -18.99
CA ALA A 309 12.81 18.45 -20.17
C ALA A 309 13.38 19.86 -19.92
N THR A 310 13.29 20.35 -18.69
CA THR A 310 13.72 21.70 -18.31
C THR A 310 14.31 21.66 -16.92
N TRP A 311 15.41 22.40 -16.70
CA TRP A 311 15.94 22.63 -15.37
C TRP A 311 14.96 23.51 -14.57
N PRO A 312 14.53 23.12 -13.36
CA PRO A 312 13.58 23.93 -12.60
C PRO A 312 14.17 25.28 -12.19
N ASP A 313 13.42 26.36 -12.38
CA ASP A 313 13.87 27.73 -12.05
C ASP A 313 14.16 27.93 -10.56
N ALA A 314 13.52 27.14 -9.70
CA ALA A 314 13.73 27.19 -8.26
C ALA A 314 14.97 26.39 -7.79
N TRP A 315 15.63 25.66 -8.70
CA TRP A 315 16.89 24.99 -8.40
C TRP A 315 18.06 25.95 -8.61
N PRO A 316 19.22 25.72 -7.95
CA PRO A 316 20.41 26.51 -8.19
C PRO A 316 20.73 26.58 -9.70
N ALA A 317 21.08 27.79 -10.16
CA ALA A 317 21.45 28.00 -11.55
C ALA A 317 22.70 27.16 -11.88
N LEU A 318 22.65 26.47 -13.02
CA LEU A 318 23.81 25.75 -13.52
C LEU A 318 24.76 26.72 -14.24
N PRO A 319 26.08 26.60 -14.04
CA PRO A 319 27.06 27.43 -14.72
C PRO A 319 26.99 27.26 -16.26
N PRO A 320 27.31 28.30 -17.05
CA PRO A 320 27.40 28.17 -18.49
C PRO A 320 28.50 27.20 -18.94
N PRO A 321 28.35 26.53 -20.10
CA PRO A 321 27.17 26.55 -20.98
C PRO A 321 26.06 25.58 -20.52
N ILE A 322 26.28 24.80 -19.46
CA ILE A 322 25.38 23.72 -19.00
C ILE A 322 23.96 24.24 -18.71
N GLY A 323 23.86 25.39 -18.03
CA GLY A 323 22.59 26.03 -17.72
C GLY A 323 21.90 26.72 -18.90
N GLN A 324 22.64 27.02 -19.97
CA GLN A 324 22.11 27.68 -21.17
C GLN A 324 21.56 26.68 -22.19
N SER A 325 21.97 25.42 -22.10
CA SER A 325 21.49 24.35 -22.96
C SER A 325 20.02 24.00 -22.66
N THR A 326 19.22 23.93 -23.73
CA THR A 326 17.83 23.49 -23.71
C THR A 326 17.69 22.00 -24.02
N SER A 327 18.80 21.28 -24.21
CA SER A 327 18.80 19.85 -24.43
C SER A 327 18.17 19.13 -23.22
N PRO A 328 17.33 18.11 -23.46
CA PRO A 328 16.79 17.30 -22.38
C PRO A 328 17.91 16.70 -21.55
N LEU A 329 17.68 16.57 -20.23
CA LEU A 329 18.63 16.01 -19.27
C LEU A 329 18.18 14.59 -18.90
N PRO A 330 18.69 13.54 -19.57
CA PRO A 330 18.60 12.17 -19.10
C PRO A 330 19.06 12.01 -17.66
N VAL A 331 18.27 11.27 -16.89
CA VAL A 331 18.50 10.90 -15.49
C VAL A 331 18.39 9.40 -15.36
N ILE A 332 19.44 8.76 -14.84
CA ILE A 332 19.42 7.36 -14.45
C ILE A 332 19.65 7.28 -12.94
N LEU A 333 18.76 6.60 -12.23
CA LEU A 333 18.87 6.35 -10.79
C LEU A 333 18.76 4.86 -10.54
N ASP A 334 19.83 4.28 -10.00
CA ASP A 334 19.88 2.88 -9.60
C ASP A 334 20.00 2.75 -8.08
N TYR A 335 19.26 1.82 -7.50
CA TYR A 335 19.32 1.48 -6.09
C TYR A 335 19.14 -0.03 -5.89
N ALA A 336 19.97 -0.60 -5.02
CA ALA A 336 19.84 -1.98 -4.56
C ALA A 336 20.20 -2.05 -3.07
N GLY A 337 19.23 -2.33 -2.21
CA GLY A 337 19.47 -2.32 -0.75
C GLY A 337 18.20 -2.51 0.08
N PRO A 338 18.23 -2.20 1.38
CA PRO A 338 17.04 -2.28 2.23
C PRO A 338 15.91 -1.34 1.77
N PHE A 339 14.66 -1.66 2.12
CA PHE A 339 13.49 -0.88 1.70
C PHE A 339 13.39 0.51 2.38
N ASP A 340 14.25 0.82 3.34
CA ASP A 340 14.37 2.15 3.95
C ASP A 340 15.26 3.10 3.13
N PHE A 341 15.79 2.64 1.99
CA PHE A 341 16.65 3.42 1.08
C PHE A 341 17.97 3.89 1.72
N SER A 342 18.45 3.20 2.75
CA SER A 342 19.68 3.55 3.47
C SER A 342 20.98 3.15 2.75
N SER A 343 20.94 2.21 1.81
CA SER A 343 22.12 1.85 1.02
C SER A 343 22.50 2.92 -0.01
N VAL A 344 23.67 2.74 -0.63
CA VAL A 344 24.18 3.64 -1.65
C VAL A 344 23.35 3.52 -2.94
N ALA A 345 22.85 4.64 -3.43
CA ALA A 345 22.27 4.81 -4.76
C ALA A 345 23.33 5.31 -5.75
N ARG A 346 23.09 5.07 -7.04
CA ARG A 346 23.87 5.65 -8.15
C ARG A 346 23.01 6.58 -8.98
N LEU A 347 23.52 7.75 -9.28
CA LEU A 347 22.88 8.75 -10.13
C LEU A 347 23.77 9.04 -11.33
N GLN A 348 23.20 9.02 -12.52
CA GLN A 348 23.87 9.41 -13.75
C GLN A 348 23.05 10.49 -14.42
N LEU A 349 23.71 11.59 -14.78
CA LEU A 349 23.15 12.73 -15.48
C LEU A 349 23.96 12.99 -16.74
N ALA A 350 23.28 13.34 -17.82
CA ALA A 350 23.90 13.60 -19.10
C ALA A 350 23.20 14.76 -19.78
N ARG A 351 23.93 15.80 -20.19
CA ARG A 351 23.42 16.88 -21.05
C ARG A 351 24.50 17.27 -22.03
N ASP A 352 24.20 17.21 -23.32
CA ASP A 352 25.18 17.44 -24.39
C ASP A 352 26.43 16.56 -24.19
N ASP A 353 27.62 17.16 -24.07
CA ASP A 353 28.88 16.49 -23.76
C ASP A 353 29.22 16.50 -22.25
N THR A 354 28.36 17.08 -21.42
CA THR A 354 28.51 17.06 -19.96
C THR A 354 27.97 15.75 -19.40
N ARG A 355 28.75 15.12 -18.52
CA ARG A 355 28.39 13.88 -17.82
C ARG A 355 28.67 14.01 -16.33
N PHE A 356 27.74 13.53 -15.52
CA PHE A 356 27.91 13.44 -14.07
C PHE A 356 27.49 12.06 -13.59
N ASP A 357 28.42 11.35 -12.96
CA ASP A 357 28.20 10.05 -12.33
C ASP A 357 28.47 10.18 -10.84
N ALA A 358 27.47 9.86 -10.01
CA ALA A 358 27.55 10.03 -8.56
C ALA A 358 26.99 8.84 -7.78
N ARG A 359 27.47 8.72 -6.55
CA ARG A 359 27.07 7.76 -5.53
C ARG A 359 26.74 8.52 -4.26
N PHE A 360 25.64 8.17 -3.62
CA PHE A 360 25.20 8.82 -2.38
C PHE A 360 24.31 7.89 -1.55
N ALA A 361 24.22 8.14 -0.25
CA ALA A 361 23.21 7.53 0.61
C ALA A 361 22.07 8.53 0.83
N LEU A 362 20.84 8.18 0.45
CA LEU A 362 19.70 9.11 0.51
C LEU A 362 19.48 9.72 1.92
N PRO A 363 19.54 8.95 3.02
CA PRO A 363 19.38 9.53 4.36
C PRO A 363 20.46 10.55 4.72
N ALA A 364 21.70 10.34 4.26
CA ALA A 364 22.79 11.29 4.51
C ALA A 364 22.57 12.61 3.74
N VAL A 365 22.15 12.53 2.48
CA VAL A 365 21.81 13.72 1.68
C VAL A 365 20.63 14.48 2.29
N LEU A 366 19.57 13.79 2.71
CA LEU A 366 18.42 14.43 3.36
C LEU A 366 18.80 15.08 4.69
N ALA A 367 19.63 14.43 5.50
CA ALA A 367 20.14 15.00 6.74
C ALA A 367 21.00 16.24 6.51
N TRP A 368 21.82 16.26 5.44
CA TRP A 368 22.60 17.43 5.04
C TRP A 368 21.71 18.61 4.61
N ILE A 369 20.64 18.36 3.84
CA ILE A 369 19.67 19.39 3.44
C ILE A 369 18.94 19.98 4.65
N ASP A 370 18.57 19.15 5.62
CA ASP A 370 17.83 19.57 6.82
C ASP A 370 18.75 20.23 7.88
N ALA A 371 20.07 20.04 7.82
CA ALA A 371 21.03 20.55 8.80
C ALA A 371 21.41 22.03 8.55
N PRO A 372 21.82 22.77 9.59
CA PRO A 372 22.48 24.06 9.41
C PRO A 372 23.72 23.92 8.50
N PRO A 373 24.03 24.92 7.66
CA PRO A 373 25.09 24.84 6.66
C PRO A 373 26.47 24.71 7.34
N THR A 374 26.89 23.48 7.55
CA THR A 374 28.18 23.10 8.15
C THR A 374 29.17 22.61 7.10
N SER A 375 28.67 22.02 6.01
CA SER A 375 29.44 21.71 4.79
C SER A 375 28.71 22.29 3.58
N PRO A 376 29.38 23.03 2.68
CA PRO A 376 28.78 23.53 1.44
C PRO A 376 28.57 22.43 0.40
N LEU A 377 29.25 21.27 0.56
CA LEU A 377 29.16 20.15 -0.37
C LEU A 377 28.26 19.04 0.17
N PRO A 378 27.39 18.46 -0.67
CA PRO A 378 26.56 17.32 -0.29
C PRO A 378 27.42 16.06 -0.04
N PRO A 379 26.98 15.15 0.84
CA PRO A 379 27.68 13.89 1.13
C PRO A 379 27.51 12.89 -0.03
N LEU A 380 28.30 13.10 -1.08
CA LEU A 380 28.33 12.26 -2.28
C LEU A 380 29.76 12.09 -2.80
N SER A 381 29.97 10.97 -3.50
CA SER A 381 31.17 10.73 -4.29
C SER A 381 30.80 10.69 -5.76
N GLY A 382 31.52 11.39 -6.63
CA GLY A 382 31.16 11.44 -8.04
C GLY A 382 32.19 12.14 -8.92
N ARG A 383 31.96 12.06 -10.23
CA ARG A 383 32.80 12.68 -11.25
C ARG A 383 31.92 13.48 -12.22
N LEU A 384 32.26 14.74 -12.43
CA LEU A 384 31.69 15.61 -13.45
C LEU A 384 32.75 15.82 -14.54
N THR A 385 32.40 15.55 -15.79
CA THR A 385 33.23 15.88 -16.95
C THR A 385 32.47 16.80 -17.88
N THR A 386 33.05 17.93 -18.25
CA THR A 386 32.48 18.87 -19.23
C THR A 386 33.58 19.45 -20.13
N PRO A 387 33.34 19.64 -21.44
CA PRO A 387 34.33 20.25 -22.33
C PRO A 387 34.70 21.68 -21.92
N THR A 388 33.71 22.45 -21.46
CA THR A 388 33.89 23.85 -21.04
C THR A 388 33.03 24.17 -19.84
N LEU A 389 33.50 25.12 -19.02
CA LEU A 389 32.78 25.63 -17.86
C LEU A 389 33.15 27.10 -17.64
N ASP A 390 32.15 27.97 -17.53
CA ASP A 390 32.35 29.37 -17.13
C ASP A 390 31.99 29.53 -15.65
N ILE A 391 32.97 29.96 -14.85
CA ILE A 391 32.79 30.31 -13.45
C ILE A 391 33.23 31.76 -13.28
N ASP A 392 32.26 32.64 -13.00
CA ASP A 392 32.49 34.07 -12.75
C ASP A 392 33.35 34.77 -13.83
N GLY A 393 33.17 34.39 -15.11
CA GLY A 393 33.89 34.95 -16.25
C GLY A 393 35.21 34.24 -16.57
N VAL A 394 35.59 33.23 -15.80
CA VAL A 394 36.74 32.37 -16.08
C VAL A 394 36.26 31.15 -16.87
N ILE A 395 36.71 31.06 -18.13
CA ILE A 395 36.43 29.90 -18.99
C ILE A 395 37.48 28.83 -18.73
N LEU A 396 37.02 27.67 -18.27
CA LEU A 396 37.82 26.47 -18.08
C LEU A 396 37.55 25.49 -19.22
N GLU A 397 38.59 24.86 -19.75
CA GLU A 397 38.51 23.84 -20.81
C GLU A 397 38.93 22.47 -20.28
N GLY A 398 38.26 21.40 -20.74
CA GLY A 398 38.58 20.01 -20.39
C GLY A 398 38.37 19.69 -18.91
N VAL A 399 37.29 20.21 -18.31
CA VAL A 399 37.05 20.16 -16.87
C VAL A 399 36.71 18.73 -16.41
N ASP A 400 37.45 18.24 -15.41
CA ASP A 400 37.21 16.99 -14.66
C ASP A 400 37.15 17.31 -13.16
N VAL A 401 35.93 17.34 -12.59
CA VAL A 401 35.72 17.55 -11.14
C VAL A 401 35.44 16.23 -10.47
N ARG A 402 36.13 15.97 -9.35
CA ARG A 402 35.91 14.79 -8.52
C ARG A 402 35.45 15.20 -7.14
N LEU A 403 34.33 14.65 -6.72
CA LEU A 403 33.81 14.75 -5.37
C LEU A 403 34.06 13.43 -4.66
N HIS A 404 34.51 13.50 -3.42
CA HIS A 404 34.84 12.33 -2.63
C HIS A 404 34.30 12.46 -1.21
N ASP A 405 33.60 11.44 -0.77
CA ASP A 405 33.10 11.27 0.58
C ASP A 405 33.55 9.89 1.09
N ALA A 406 34.51 9.91 2.01
CA ALA A 406 35.13 8.71 2.58
C ALA A 406 34.12 7.77 3.27
N THR A 407 32.95 8.27 3.68
CA THR A 407 31.92 7.44 4.31
C THR A 407 31.25 6.46 3.32
N LEU A 408 31.34 6.73 2.02
CA LEU A 408 30.77 5.90 0.96
C LEU A 408 31.71 4.78 0.49
N ASP A 409 33.01 4.85 0.82
CA ASP A 409 33.99 3.81 0.48
C ASP A 409 33.80 2.54 1.29
N THR A 410 33.40 2.70 2.56
CA THR A 410 33.13 1.59 3.49
C THR A 410 31.84 0.85 3.18
N ALA A 411 31.03 1.34 2.22
CA ALA A 411 29.74 0.79 1.84
C ALA A 411 29.78 -0.12 0.59
N ALA A 412 30.94 -0.65 0.21
CA ALA A 412 31.10 -1.62 -0.87
C ALA A 412 30.54 -3.02 -0.49
N PRO A 413 30.12 -3.83 -1.48
CA PRO A 413 28.87 -4.61 -1.53
C PRO A 413 28.62 -5.69 -0.46
#